data_AF-A0A2M7RSM0-F1
#
_entry.id   AF-A0A2M7RSM0-F1
#
_cell.length_a   1.000
_cell.length_b   1.000
_cell.length_c   1.000
_cell.angle_alpha   90.00
_cell.angle_beta   90.00
_cell.angle_gamma   90.00
#
_symmetry.space_group_name_H-M   'P 1'
#
loop_
_entity.id
_entity.type
_entity.pdbx_description
1 polymer ?
#
loop_
_entity_poly.entity_id
_entity_poly.type
_entity_poly.pdbx_seq_one_letter_code
_entity_poly.pdbx_strand_id
1 'polypeptide(L)'
;MFDTGNIFNTIFLIPILNILLAIYKFLLILKIPGALGFSLILLTVLIRLILHPLTVTQLRSAYKLNKLKPELDNLSKKFKGDKVKLQQEQLKLYQQAGINPAAGCLPLLLQMPILIALYNLFFKLLSNGNITQVVEGINKVVYYPFFKITSLELTFLGMNLAHKPSEWQKLGWWLLLVPVVTALLQYWQTKMMTPKSTASPVKKEIQVNNQKKETNEDMGTMMQKQMSFMMPLMIGFFAYSFPLGLALYWNTFTIFGIIQQNQLNKHFEKENGTNKK
;
A
#
# COMPACT_ATOMS: atom_id res chain seq x y z
N MET A 1 16.76 5.01 -21.23
CA MET A 1 16.24 5.21 -19.86
C MET A 1 14.72 5.14 -19.81
N PHE A 2 14.02 5.96 -20.60
CA PHE A 2 12.57 5.87 -20.81
C PHE A 2 12.34 5.44 -22.27
N ASP A 3 11.95 4.19 -22.46
CA ASP A 3 11.77 3.61 -23.80
C ASP A 3 10.30 3.78 -24.23
N THR A 4 10.08 4.52 -25.32
CA THR A 4 8.76 4.79 -25.90
C THR A 4 8.23 3.64 -26.77
N GLY A 5 9.09 2.68 -27.15
CA GLY A 5 8.69 1.46 -27.85
C GLY A 5 7.97 0.46 -26.93
N ASN A 6 8.15 0.59 -25.62
CA ASN A 6 7.47 -0.24 -24.63
C ASN A 6 6.08 0.33 -24.30
N ILE A 7 5.03 -0.40 -24.67
CA ILE A 7 3.62 -0.02 -24.44
C ILE A 7 3.35 0.34 -22.98
N PHE A 8 3.91 -0.39 -22.02
CA PHE A 8 3.73 -0.11 -20.59
C PHE A 8 4.31 1.24 -20.20
N ASN A 9 5.48 1.61 -20.74
CA ASN A 9 6.07 2.91 -20.47
C ASN A 9 5.20 4.02 -21.06
N THR A 10 4.73 3.85 -22.30
CA THR A 10 3.94 4.85 -23.00
C THR A 10 2.58 5.08 -22.33
N ILE A 11 1.92 4.03 -21.84
CA ILE A 11 0.59 4.12 -21.23
C ILE A 11 0.67 4.59 -19.76
N PHE A 12 1.64 4.12 -18.99
CA PHE A 12 1.67 4.38 -17.55
C PHE A 12 2.84 5.27 -17.14
N LEU A 13 4.08 4.89 -17.47
CA LEU A 13 5.26 5.55 -16.94
C LEU A 13 5.39 7.01 -17.42
N ILE A 14 5.30 7.24 -18.73
CA ILE A 14 5.54 8.56 -19.35
C ILE A 14 4.46 9.59 -18.95
N PRO A 15 3.15 9.26 -18.93
CA PRO A 15 2.15 10.17 -18.39
C PRO A 15 2.40 10.55 -16.93
N ILE A 16 2.72 9.56 -16.09
CA ILE A 16 3.03 9.80 -14.66
C ILE A 16 4.27 10.69 -14.51
N LEU A 17 5.32 10.47 -15.33
CA LEU A 17 6.51 11.33 -15.36
C LEU A 17 6.15 12.77 -15.74
N ASN A 18 5.32 12.98 -16.77
CA ASN A 18 4.94 14.32 -17.19
C ASN A 18 4.11 15.04 -16.13
N ILE A 19 3.20 14.35 -15.45
CA ILE A 19 2.45 14.89 -14.32
C ILE A 19 3.40 15.27 -13.17
N LEU A 20 4.35 14.40 -12.84
CA LEU A 20 5.39 14.68 -11.83
C LEU A 20 6.15 15.96 -12.18
N LEU A 21 6.58 16.11 -13.43
CA LEU A 21 7.34 17.26 -13.89
C LEU A 21 6.50 18.54 -13.92
N ALA A 22 5.22 18.45 -14.26
CA ALA A 22 4.31 19.59 -14.19
C ALA A 22 4.22 20.11 -12.74
N ILE A 23 4.04 19.22 -11.77
CA ILE A 23 4.04 19.56 -10.33
C ILE A 23 5.40 20.14 -9.92
N TYR A 24 6.49 19.49 -10.30
CA TYR A 24 7.85 19.92 -9.98
C TYR A 24 8.15 21.32 -10.50
N LYS A 25 7.87 21.59 -11.79
CA LYS A 25 8.03 22.90 -12.40
C LYS A 25 7.18 23.95 -11.71
N PHE A 26 5.94 23.64 -11.39
CA PHE A 26 5.06 24.54 -10.64
C PHE A 26 5.66 24.92 -9.28
N LEU A 27 6.16 23.94 -8.52
CA LEU A 27 6.82 24.19 -7.23
C LEU A 27 8.13 24.97 -7.35
N LEU A 28 8.89 24.76 -8.44
CA LEU A 28 10.09 25.55 -8.75
C LEU A 28 9.75 27.02 -9.06
N ILE A 29 8.67 27.29 -9.79
CA ILE A 29 8.18 28.65 -10.08
C ILE A 29 7.84 29.36 -8.76
N LEU A 30 7.23 28.63 -7.82
CA LEU A 30 6.94 29.12 -6.46
C LEU A 30 8.18 29.20 -5.55
N LYS A 31 9.37 28.82 -6.03
CA LYS A 31 10.64 28.79 -5.29
C LYS A 31 10.57 27.99 -3.98
N ILE A 32 9.78 26.92 -3.97
CA ILE A 32 9.64 26.06 -2.79
C ILE A 32 10.88 25.16 -2.67
N PRO A 33 11.63 25.20 -1.54
CA PRO A 33 12.74 24.29 -1.33
C PRO A 33 12.24 22.85 -1.22
N GLY A 34 13.01 21.90 -1.76
CA GLY A 34 12.60 20.50 -1.77
C GLY A 34 11.47 20.16 -2.74
N ALA A 35 11.36 20.92 -3.83
CA ALA A 35 10.32 20.77 -4.85
C ALA A 35 10.13 19.30 -5.30
N LEU A 36 11.20 18.52 -5.49
CA LEU A 36 11.06 17.11 -5.91
C LEU A 36 10.34 16.26 -4.86
N GLY A 37 10.69 16.36 -3.58
CA GLY A 37 10.04 15.58 -2.52
C GLY A 37 8.56 15.94 -2.37
N PHE A 38 8.22 17.22 -2.42
CA PHE A 38 6.82 17.66 -2.47
C PHE A 38 6.10 17.21 -3.74
N SER A 39 6.80 17.14 -4.88
CA SER A 39 6.23 16.60 -6.12
C SER A 39 5.85 15.13 -6.00
N LEU A 40 6.72 14.32 -5.36
CA LEU A 40 6.42 12.91 -5.06
C LEU A 40 5.19 12.78 -4.16
N ILE A 41 5.11 13.60 -3.10
CA ILE A 41 3.97 13.62 -2.18
C ILE A 41 2.68 14.00 -2.92
N LEU A 42 2.67 15.12 -3.65
CA LEU A 42 1.51 15.62 -4.37
C LEU A 42 1.06 14.66 -5.48
N LEU A 43 1.99 14.06 -6.22
CA LEU A 43 1.67 13.03 -7.21
C LEU A 43 0.98 11.83 -6.55
N THR A 44 1.49 11.37 -5.39
CA THR A 44 0.91 10.26 -4.64
C THR A 44 -0.53 10.57 -4.21
N VAL A 45 -0.75 11.78 -3.69
CA VAL A 45 -2.07 12.26 -3.30
C VAL A 45 -3.01 12.35 -4.50
N LEU A 46 -2.55 12.91 -5.62
CA LEU A 46 -3.34 13.05 -6.85
C LEU A 46 -3.79 11.69 -7.36
N ILE A 47 -2.89 10.71 -7.46
CA ILE A 47 -3.22 9.35 -7.89
C ILE A 47 -4.24 8.72 -6.94
N ARG A 48 -4.08 8.91 -5.64
CA ARG A 48 -5.05 8.48 -4.62
C ARG A 48 -6.42 9.10 -4.79
N LEU A 49 -6.50 10.38 -5.14
CA LEU A 49 -7.76 11.07 -5.38
C LEU A 49 -8.46 10.52 -6.63
N ILE A 50 -7.71 10.27 -7.71
CA ILE A 50 -8.24 9.64 -8.93
C ILE A 50 -8.77 8.23 -8.63
N LEU A 51 -8.06 7.47 -7.79
CA LEU A 51 -8.46 6.12 -7.40
C LEU A 51 -9.46 6.07 -6.24
N HIS A 52 -9.87 7.22 -5.68
CA HIS A 52 -10.78 7.30 -4.54
C HIS A 52 -12.09 6.50 -4.69
N PRO A 53 -12.89 6.64 -5.78
CA PRO A 53 -14.17 5.93 -5.91
C PRO A 53 -13.99 4.41 -5.91
N LEU A 54 -12.90 3.96 -6.53
CA LEU A 54 -12.51 2.56 -6.54
C LEU A 54 -12.16 2.09 -5.12
N THR A 55 -11.32 2.83 -4.39
CA THR A 55 -10.94 2.47 -3.01
C THR A 55 -12.15 2.42 -2.08
N VAL A 56 -13.13 3.32 -2.23
CA VAL A 56 -14.37 3.29 -1.43
C VAL A 56 -15.12 1.96 -1.61
N THR A 57 -15.27 1.53 -2.86
CA THR A 57 -15.96 0.27 -3.20
C THR A 57 -15.28 -0.93 -2.55
N GLN A 58 -13.95 -0.92 -2.55
CA GLN A 58 -13.13 -2.00 -2.02
C GLN A 58 -13.19 -2.08 -0.50
N LEU A 59 -13.07 -0.93 0.17
CA LEU A 59 -13.18 -0.84 1.62
C LEU A 59 -14.57 -1.21 2.12
N ARG A 60 -15.62 -0.88 1.35
CA ARG A 60 -16.99 -1.32 1.64
C ARG A 60 -17.12 -2.85 1.59
N SER A 61 -16.56 -3.51 0.56
CA SER A 61 -16.55 -4.97 0.46
C SER A 61 -15.78 -5.62 1.62
N ALA A 62 -14.61 -5.09 1.96
CA ALA A 62 -13.82 -5.56 3.11
C ALA A 62 -14.59 -5.39 4.44
N TYR A 63 -15.25 -4.25 4.63
CA TYR A 63 -16.08 -4.00 5.81
C TYR A 63 -17.24 -5.00 5.94
N LYS A 64 -17.94 -5.32 4.83
CA LYS A 64 -19.00 -6.35 4.83
C LYS A 64 -18.46 -7.74 5.17
N LEU A 65 -17.33 -8.14 4.59
CA LEU A 65 -16.67 -9.40 4.92
C LEU A 65 -16.28 -9.47 6.41
N ASN A 66 -15.78 -8.37 6.96
CA ASN A 66 -15.44 -8.28 8.38
C ASN A 66 -16.66 -8.49 9.29
N LYS A 67 -17.86 -8.06 8.87
CA LYS A 67 -19.11 -8.33 9.60
C LYS A 67 -19.57 -9.79 9.53
N LEU A 68 -19.27 -10.49 8.43
CA LEU A 68 -19.60 -11.92 8.28
C LEU A 68 -18.64 -12.85 9.04
N LYS A 69 -17.48 -12.34 9.49
CA LYS A 69 -16.49 -13.12 10.23
C LYS A 69 -17.06 -14.03 11.33
N PRO A 70 -17.92 -13.57 12.26
CA PRO A 70 -18.48 -14.47 13.29
C PRO A 70 -19.30 -15.64 12.71
N GLU A 71 -20.02 -15.43 11.61
CA GLU A 71 -20.78 -16.50 10.95
C GLU A 71 -19.85 -17.48 10.22
N LEU A 72 -18.80 -16.96 9.58
CA LEU A 72 -17.73 -17.76 8.98
C LEU A 72 -16.96 -18.59 10.03
N ASP A 73 -16.72 -18.02 11.20
CA ASP A 73 -16.09 -18.71 12.33
C ASP A 73 -17.00 -19.83 12.85
N ASN A 74 -18.30 -19.57 12.99
CA ASN A 74 -19.27 -20.59 13.38
C ASN A 74 -19.40 -21.72 12.35
N LEU A 75 -19.38 -21.38 11.07
CA LEU A 75 -19.38 -22.36 9.99
C LEU A 75 -18.10 -23.21 10.01
N SER A 76 -16.97 -22.57 10.29
CA SER A 76 -15.69 -23.26 10.46
C SER A 76 -15.71 -24.26 11.62
N LYS A 77 -16.40 -23.93 12.71
CA LYS A 77 -16.62 -24.86 13.83
C LYS A 77 -17.47 -26.07 13.46
N LYS A 78 -18.52 -25.86 12.65
CA LYS A 78 -19.45 -26.92 12.25
C LYS A 78 -18.82 -27.95 11.30
N PHE A 79 -17.89 -27.52 10.43
CA PHE A 79 -17.32 -28.36 9.37
C PHE A 79 -15.81 -28.62 9.50
N LYS A 80 -15.26 -28.61 10.73
CA LYS A 80 -13.81 -28.73 11.00
C LYS A 80 -13.09 -29.91 10.31
N GLY A 81 -13.81 -31.01 10.04
CA GLY A 81 -13.27 -32.22 9.41
C GLY A 81 -13.50 -32.35 7.90
N ASP A 82 -14.33 -31.49 7.30
CA ASP A 82 -14.73 -31.60 5.89
C ASP A 82 -14.42 -30.28 5.16
N LYS A 83 -13.18 -30.17 4.66
CA LYS A 83 -12.67 -28.96 3.98
C LYS A 83 -13.48 -28.62 2.73
N VAL A 84 -13.97 -29.63 2.01
CA VAL A 84 -14.74 -29.44 0.77
C VAL A 84 -16.09 -28.83 1.12
N LYS A 85 -16.80 -29.40 2.09
CA LYS A 85 -18.10 -28.89 2.51
C LYS A 85 -18.01 -27.53 3.20
N LEU A 86 -16.96 -27.30 3.99
CA LEU A 86 -16.64 -25.99 4.55
C LEU A 86 -16.50 -24.93 3.45
N GLN A 87 -15.71 -25.19 2.41
CA GLN A 87 -15.52 -24.24 1.32
C GLN A 87 -16.83 -23.96 0.56
N GLN A 88 -17.64 -25.00 0.32
CA GLN A 88 -18.94 -24.86 -0.33
C GLN A 88 -19.91 -24.00 0.48
N GLU A 89 -20.03 -24.25 1.78
CA GLU A 89 -20.92 -23.47 2.65
C GLU A 89 -20.43 -22.02 2.85
N GLN A 90 -19.10 -21.80 2.89
CA GLN A 90 -18.55 -20.45 2.93
C GLN A 90 -18.94 -19.67 1.66
N LEU A 91 -18.85 -20.30 0.49
CA LEU A 91 -19.26 -19.69 -0.77
C LEU A 91 -20.76 -19.39 -0.79
N LYS A 92 -21.61 -20.33 -0.33
CA LYS A 92 -23.06 -20.10 -0.21
C LYS A 92 -23.37 -18.93 0.72
N LEU A 93 -22.68 -18.82 1.85
CA LEU A 93 -22.87 -17.71 2.78
C LEU A 93 -22.51 -16.36 2.12
N TYR A 94 -21.40 -16.30 1.36
CA TYR A 94 -21.06 -15.10 0.60
C TYR A 94 -22.13 -14.73 -0.43
N GLN A 95 -22.67 -15.72 -1.15
CA GLN A 95 -23.74 -15.52 -2.13
C GLN A 95 -25.04 -15.03 -1.48
N GLN A 96 -25.45 -15.65 -0.37
CA GLN A 96 -26.63 -15.25 0.41
C GLN A 96 -26.51 -13.83 0.96
N ALA A 97 -25.31 -13.43 1.38
CA ALA A 97 -25.04 -12.07 1.84
C ALA A 97 -24.83 -11.07 0.68
N GLY A 98 -24.86 -11.51 -0.58
CA GLY A 98 -24.61 -10.67 -1.75
C GLY A 98 -23.21 -10.07 -1.79
N ILE A 99 -22.21 -10.78 -1.24
CA ILE A 99 -20.83 -10.32 -1.14
C ILE A 99 -19.96 -11.06 -2.15
N ASN A 100 -19.20 -10.32 -2.95
CA ASN A 100 -18.19 -10.90 -3.83
C ASN A 100 -16.82 -10.92 -3.13
N PRO A 101 -16.27 -12.10 -2.78
CA PRO A 101 -14.96 -12.20 -2.12
C PRO A 101 -13.80 -11.68 -3.00
N ALA A 102 -13.93 -11.75 -4.33
CA ALA A 102 -12.92 -11.24 -5.26
C ALA A 102 -12.88 -9.71 -5.32
N ALA A 103 -13.96 -9.03 -4.93
CA ALA A 103 -13.97 -7.56 -4.86
C ALA A 103 -12.98 -7.00 -3.83
N GLY A 104 -12.56 -7.82 -2.85
CA GLY A 104 -11.55 -7.45 -1.86
C GLY A 104 -10.10 -7.48 -2.39
N CYS A 105 -9.80 -8.27 -3.42
CA CYS A 105 -8.46 -8.37 -4.02
C CYS A 105 -8.30 -7.62 -5.36
N LEU A 106 -9.42 -7.26 -6.00
CA LEU A 106 -9.48 -6.35 -7.15
C LEU A 106 -8.63 -5.06 -7.01
N PRO A 107 -8.52 -4.40 -5.84
CA PRO A 107 -7.62 -3.26 -5.66
C PRO A 107 -6.19 -3.53 -6.04
N LEU A 108 -5.68 -4.66 -5.54
CA LEU A 108 -4.30 -5.00 -5.70
C LEU A 108 -4.02 -5.16 -7.20
N LEU A 109 -4.87 -5.91 -7.90
CA LEU A 109 -4.73 -6.13 -9.35
C LEU A 109 -4.78 -4.85 -10.17
N LEU A 110 -5.74 -3.96 -9.92
CA LEU A 110 -5.82 -2.71 -10.67
C LEU A 110 -4.71 -1.72 -10.30
N GLN A 111 -4.25 -1.76 -9.06
CA GLN A 111 -3.19 -0.88 -8.58
C GLN A 111 -1.79 -1.33 -9.02
N MET A 112 -1.57 -2.63 -9.24
CA MET A 112 -0.25 -3.18 -9.59
C MET A 112 0.41 -2.45 -10.78
N PRO A 113 -0.25 -2.22 -11.94
CA PRO A 113 0.36 -1.48 -13.06
C PRO A 113 0.81 -0.07 -12.68
N ILE A 114 -0.02 0.66 -11.93
CA ILE A 114 0.28 2.04 -11.49
C ILE A 114 1.44 2.03 -10.49
N LEU A 115 1.43 1.08 -9.54
CA LEU A 115 2.49 0.90 -8.56
C LEU A 115 3.82 0.58 -9.23
N ILE A 116 3.82 -0.35 -10.19
CA ILE A 116 5.02 -0.73 -10.97
C ILE A 116 5.53 0.48 -11.75
N ALA A 117 4.65 1.26 -12.36
CA ALA A 117 5.05 2.46 -13.12
C ALA A 117 5.68 3.52 -12.21
N LEU A 118 5.07 3.82 -11.06
CA LEU A 118 5.60 4.76 -10.07
C LEU A 118 6.94 4.29 -9.49
N TYR A 119 7.02 3.02 -9.11
CA TYR A 119 8.25 2.43 -8.58
C TYR A 119 9.38 2.50 -9.62
N ASN A 120 9.11 2.08 -10.86
CA ASN A 120 10.07 2.15 -11.94
C ASN A 120 10.49 3.59 -12.24
N LEU A 121 9.55 4.54 -12.18
CA LEU A 121 9.84 5.94 -12.35
C LEU A 121 10.79 6.45 -11.26
N PHE A 122 10.44 6.28 -9.99
CA PHE A 122 11.26 6.80 -8.89
C PHE A 122 12.60 6.10 -8.81
N PHE A 123 12.65 4.79 -9.05
CA PHE A 123 13.90 4.05 -9.13
C PHE A 123 14.79 4.60 -10.26
N LYS A 124 14.24 4.85 -11.46
CA LYS A 124 14.99 5.46 -12.56
C LYS A 124 15.47 6.88 -12.21
N LEU A 125 14.64 7.69 -11.55
CA LEU A 125 15.00 9.07 -11.19
C LEU A 125 16.07 9.14 -10.09
N LEU A 126 16.03 8.22 -9.12
CA LEU A 126 16.77 8.34 -7.87
C LEU A 126 17.96 7.37 -7.75
N SER A 127 17.96 6.24 -8.46
CA SER A 127 19.04 5.24 -8.35
C SER A 127 20.18 5.46 -9.34
N ASN A 128 19.95 6.22 -10.42
CA ASN A 128 20.99 6.53 -11.40
C ASN A 128 21.88 7.63 -10.81
N GLY A 129 23.06 7.27 -10.32
CA GLY A 129 24.04 8.20 -9.75
C GLY A 129 24.57 9.27 -10.72
N ASN A 130 24.07 9.30 -11.97
CA ASN A 130 24.35 10.31 -12.98
C ASN A 130 23.08 11.13 -13.28
N ILE A 131 22.94 12.27 -12.60
CA ILE A 131 21.79 13.19 -12.75
C ILE A 131 21.69 13.71 -14.19
N THR A 132 22.81 13.93 -14.89
CA THR A 132 22.82 14.40 -16.27
C THR A 132 22.13 13.42 -17.21
N GLN A 133 22.42 12.12 -17.09
CA GLN A 133 21.74 11.08 -17.87
C GLN A 133 20.25 11.01 -17.56
N VAL A 134 19.86 11.24 -16.29
CA VAL A 134 18.45 11.30 -15.90
C VAL A 134 17.74 12.46 -16.59
N VAL A 135 18.33 13.66 -16.53
CA VAL A 135 17.80 14.88 -17.15
C VAL A 135 17.69 14.73 -18.68
N GLU A 136 18.71 14.21 -19.34
CA GLU A 136 18.68 13.93 -20.78
C GLU A 136 17.59 12.91 -21.13
N GLY A 137 17.47 11.83 -20.34
CA GLY A 137 16.44 10.82 -20.51
C GLY A 137 15.04 11.41 -20.40
N ILE A 138 14.81 12.26 -19.39
CA ILE A 138 13.55 12.98 -19.19
C ILE A 138 13.24 13.86 -20.41
N ASN A 139 14.18 14.72 -20.80
CA ASN A 139 13.97 15.72 -21.84
C ASN A 139 13.66 15.12 -23.23
N LYS A 140 13.95 13.83 -23.44
CA LYS A 140 13.59 13.07 -24.65
C LYS A 140 12.13 12.61 -24.69
N VAL A 141 11.48 12.42 -23.55
CA VAL A 141 10.11 11.85 -23.45
C VAL A 141 9.06 12.80 -22.89
N VAL A 142 9.48 14.01 -22.51
CA VAL A 142 8.59 15.07 -22.06
C VAL A 142 7.71 15.56 -23.21
N TYR A 143 6.43 15.77 -22.94
CA TYR A 143 5.44 16.16 -23.95
C TYR A 143 5.58 17.60 -24.43
N TYR A 144 5.98 18.52 -23.56
CA TYR A 144 6.05 19.96 -23.89
C TYR A 144 7.43 20.54 -23.59
N PRO A 145 7.97 21.43 -24.46
CA PRO A 145 9.29 22.05 -24.23
C PRO A 145 9.41 22.75 -22.87
N PHE A 146 8.34 23.35 -22.36
CA PHE A 146 8.32 24.04 -21.06
C PHE A 146 8.59 23.11 -19.86
N PHE A 147 8.27 21.82 -19.98
CA PHE A 147 8.52 20.83 -18.92
C PHE A 147 9.96 20.28 -18.93
N LYS A 148 10.78 20.65 -19.93
CA LYS A 148 12.20 20.27 -19.94
C LYS A 148 12.93 20.87 -18.75
N ILE A 149 13.80 20.09 -18.12
CA ILE A 149 14.57 20.50 -16.93
C ILE A 149 16.06 20.59 -17.28
N THR A 150 16.78 21.48 -16.60
CA THR A 150 18.25 21.61 -16.72
C THR A 150 18.96 20.90 -15.58
N SER A 151 18.36 20.91 -14.39
CA SER A 151 18.83 20.22 -13.20
C SER A 151 17.66 19.55 -12.47
N LEU A 152 17.99 18.55 -11.66
CA LEU A 152 17.05 17.84 -10.79
C LEU A 152 17.55 17.93 -9.35
N GLU A 153 16.87 18.75 -8.53
CA GLU A 153 17.21 18.92 -7.12
C GLU A 153 16.67 17.73 -6.32
N LEU A 154 17.60 16.92 -5.80
CA LEU A 154 17.26 15.71 -5.04
C LEU A 154 17.12 15.96 -3.53
N THR A 155 17.47 17.16 -3.06
CA THR A 155 17.43 17.51 -1.64
C THR A 155 16.00 17.77 -1.19
N PHE A 156 15.55 17.12 -0.13
CA PHE A 156 14.26 17.32 0.52
C PHE A 156 14.42 17.20 2.04
N LEU A 157 13.96 18.22 2.78
CA LEU A 157 14.08 18.29 4.25
C LEU A 157 15.52 18.04 4.76
N GLY A 158 16.53 18.54 4.04
CA GLY A 158 17.94 18.35 4.39
C GLY A 158 18.52 16.97 4.04
N MET A 159 17.75 16.09 3.40
CA MET A 159 18.20 14.75 2.97
C MET A 159 18.20 14.65 1.45
N ASN A 160 19.16 13.91 0.89
CA ASN A 160 19.14 13.59 -0.53
C ASN A 160 18.24 12.36 -0.77
N LEU A 161 17.21 12.51 -1.58
CA LEU A 161 16.22 11.47 -1.88
C LEU A 161 16.80 10.24 -2.62
N ALA A 162 17.99 10.37 -3.22
CA ALA A 162 18.70 9.26 -3.88
C ALA A 162 19.48 8.37 -2.91
N HIS A 163 19.83 8.86 -1.72
CA HIS A 163 20.53 8.07 -0.71
C HIS A 163 19.67 6.89 -0.25
N LYS A 164 20.33 5.81 0.18
CA LYS A 164 19.66 4.61 0.68
C LYS A 164 19.89 4.48 2.17
N PRO A 165 18.89 4.04 2.97
CA PRO A 165 19.13 3.78 4.38
C PRO A 165 20.20 2.72 4.66
N SER A 166 20.47 1.81 3.72
CA SER A 166 21.59 0.86 3.80
C SER A 166 22.97 1.50 3.83
N GLU A 167 23.09 2.77 3.42
CA GLU A 167 24.32 3.56 3.43
C GLU A 167 24.53 4.32 4.76
N TRP A 168 23.76 3.98 5.80
CA TRP A 168 23.78 4.63 7.12
C TRP A 168 25.18 4.74 7.74
N GLN A 169 26.10 3.83 7.45
CA GLN A 169 27.48 3.91 7.95
C GLN A 169 28.24 5.13 7.43
N LYS A 170 27.93 5.58 6.21
CA LYS A 170 28.57 6.74 5.57
C LYS A 170 27.82 8.03 5.84
N LEU A 171 26.49 7.94 5.92
CA LEU A 171 25.61 9.11 5.92
C LEU A 171 25.03 9.44 7.29
N GLY A 172 24.99 8.48 8.22
CA GLY A 172 24.45 8.66 9.57
C GLY A 172 23.47 7.56 10.01
N TRP A 173 23.54 7.18 11.28
CA TRP A 173 22.69 6.14 11.88
C TRP A 173 21.20 6.47 11.87
N TRP A 174 20.83 7.76 11.86
CA TRP A 174 19.43 8.21 11.84
C TRP A 174 18.66 7.76 10.60
N LEU A 175 19.35 7.41 9.50
CA LEU A 175 18.71 6.86 8.31
C LEU A 175 17.99 5.53 8.58
N LEU A 176 18.44 4.76 9.57
CA LEU A 176 17.78 3.52 9.98
C LEU A 176 16.38 3.75 10.55
N LEU A 177 16.03 4.98 10.95
CA LEU A 177 14.68 5.32 11.38
C LEU A 177 13.67 5.19 10.24
N VAL A 178 14.07 5.45 8.99
CA VAL A 178 13.19 5.42 7.83
C VAL A 178 12.53 4.05 7.63
N PRO A 179 13.27 2.93 7.47
CA PRO A 179 12.65 1.61 7.31
C PRO A 179 11.83 1.17 8.52
N VAL A 180 12.23 1.57 9.74
CA VAL A 180 11.47 1.28 10.97
C VAL A 180 10.13 2.01 10.95
N VAL A 181 10.12 3.32 10.67
CA VAL A 181 8.90 4.12 10.56
C VAL A 181 8.00 3.57 9.45
N THR A 182 8.57 3.24 8.29
CA THR A 182 7.81 2.64 7.19
C THR A 182 7.17 1.32 7.58
N ALA A 183 7.91 0.41 8.23
CA ALA A 183 7.36 -0.86 8.70
C ALA A 183 6.24 -0.66 9.75
N LEU A 184 6.43 0.27 10.70
CA LEU A 184 5.42 0.57 11.72
C LEU A 184 4.16 1.18 11.14
N LEU A 185 4.28 2.13 10.21
CA LEU A 185 3.15 2.71 9.49
C LEU A 185 2.40 1.64 8.70
N GLN A 186 3.13 0.79 7.99
CA GLN A 186 2.54 -0.28 7.18
C GLN A 186 1.83 -1.32 8.04
N TYR A 187 2.42 -1.67 9.19
CA TYR A 187 1.81 -2.55 10.17
C TYR A 187 0.53 -1.95 10.73
N TRP A 188 0.55 -0.67 11.07
CA TRP A 188 -0.63 0.01 11.60
C TRP A 188 -1.77 0.07 10.57
N GLN A 189 -1.46 0.44 9.32
CA GLN A 189 -2.42 0.40 8.21
C GLN A 189 -3.01 -1.00 8.03
N THR A 190 -2.17 -2.03 8.03
CA THR A 190 -2.62 -3.42 7.83
C THR A 190 -3.51 -3.88 8.97
N LYS A 191 -3.16 -3.55 10.21
CA LYS A 191 -3.96 -3.87 11.41
C LYS A 191 -5.36 -3.25 11.38
N MET A 192 -5.52 -2.10 10.74
CA MET A 192 -6.83 -1.47 10.56
C MET A 192 -7.71 -2.16 9.51
N MET A 193 -7.10 -2.85 8.55
CA MET A 193 -7.82 -3.60 7.51
C MET A 193 -8.16 -5.03 7.96
N THR A 194 -7.39 -5.60 8.89
CA THR A 194 -7.68 -6.92 9.44
C THR A 194 -8.90 -6.89 10.38
N PRO A 195 -9.93 -7.73 10.16
CA PRO A 195 -11.04 -7.84 11.09
C PRO A 195 -10.57 -8.26 12.47
N LYS A 196 -11.01 -7.54 13.51
CA LYS A 196 -10.89 -7.97 14.90
C LYS A 196 -11.47 -9.38 15.01
N SER A 197 -10.62 -10.36 15.31
CA SER A 197 -11.08 -11.71 15.55
C SER A 197 -12.00 -11.70 16.78
N THR A 198 -13.30 -11.84 16.59
CA THR A 198 -14.26 -12.17 17.65
C THR A 198 -14.22 -13.67 17.90
N ALA A 199 -13.04 -14.25 18.01
CA ALA A 199 -12.90 -15.45 18.80
C ALA A 199 -12.98 -14.97 20.26
N SER A 200 -14.16 -15.12 20.89
CA SER A 200 -14.24 -15.08 22.35
C SER A 200 -13.05 -15.87 22.90
N PRO A 201 -12.32 -15.35 23.90
CA PRO A 201 -11.32 -16.16 24.58
C PRO A 201 -12.09 -17.28 25.24
N VAL A 202 -12.19 -18.43 24.59
CA VAL A 202 -12.43 -19.67 25.32
C VAL A 202 -11.28 -19.70 26.30
N LYS A 203 -11.63 -19.59 27.58
CA LYS A 203 -10.72 -19.70 28.71
C LYS A 203 -9.71 -20.79 28.35
N LYS A 204 -8.42 -20.45 28.43
CA LYS A 204 -7.36 -21.46 28.51
C LYS A 204 -7.60 -22.24 29.79
N GLU A 205 -8.54 -23.17 29.78
CA GLU A 205 -8.52 -24.24 30.75
C GLU A 205 -7.31 -25.10 30.37
N ILE A 206 -6.36 -25.10 31.29
CA ILE A 206 -5.15 -25.89 31.24
C ILE A 206 -5.59 -27.36 31.17
N GLN A 207 -5.56 -27.95 29.97
CA GLN A 207 -5.54 -29.40 29.84
C GLN A 207 -4.09 -29.83 29.62
N VAL A 208 -3.52 -30.35 30.70
CA VAL A 208 -2.30 -31.15 30.72
C VAL A 208 -2.61 -32.44 29.95
N ASN A 209 -2.34 -32.46 28.65
CA ASN A 209 -1.83 -33.65 27.97
C ASN A 209 -1.29 -33.30 26.57
N ASN A 210 -0.13 -33.86 26.26
CA ASN A 210 0.73 -33.56 25.11
C ASN A 210 0.14 -33.93 23.73
N GLN A 211 -0.93 -33.29 23.29
CA GLN A 211 -1.29 -33.25 21.86
C GLN A 211 -1.82 -31.86 21.49
N LYS A 212 -0.96 -31.04 20.89
CA LYS A 212 -1.39 -29.88 20.11
C LYS A 212 -2.16 -30.39 18.89
N LYS A 213 -3.47 -30.55 19.02
CA LYS A 213 -4.38 -30.69 17.87
C LYS A 213 -4.52 -29.31 17.23
N GLU A 214 -3.71 -29.04 16.23
CA GLU A 214 -3.83 -27.87 15.36
C GLU A 214 -5.22 -27.87 14.73
N THR A 215 -6.02 -26.85 15.06
CA THR A 215 -7.38 -26.72 14.56
C THR A 215 -7.30 -26.02 13.20
N ASN A 216 -8.07 -26.43 12.17
CA ASN A 216 -8.04 -25.76 10.85
C ASN A 216 -8.37 -24.24 10.91
N GLU A 217 -9.05 -23.78 11.96
CA GLU A 217 -9.24 -22.35 12.32
C GLU A 217 -7.91 -21.63 12.58
N ASP A 218 -6.93 -22.33 13.13
CA ASP A 218 -5.59 -21.82 13.38
C ASP A 218 -4.87 -21.56 12.05
N MET A 219 -5.06 -22.35 10.99
CA MET A 219 -4.33 -22.17 9.74
C MET A 219 -4.78 -20.92 8.97
N GLY A 220 -6.09 -20.68 8.83
CA GLY A 220 -6.61 -19.48 8.15
C GLY A 220 -6.35 -18.19 8.93
N THR A 221 -6.51 -18.23 10.26
CA THR A 221 -6.20 -17.07 11.12
C THR A 221 -4.70 -16.86 11.28
N MET A 222 -3.88 -17.91 11.24
CA MET A 222 -2.42 -17.83 11.20
C MET A 222 -1.94 -17.29 9.87
N MET A 223 -2.52 -17.70 8.74
CA MET A 223 -2.20 -17.11 7.42
C MET A 223 -2.54 -15.61 7.38
N GLN A 224 -3.68 -15.22 7.95
CA GLN A 224 -4.05 -13.79 8.06
C GLN A 224 -3.10 -13.02 9.00
N LYS A 225 -2.74 -13.59 10.14
CA LYS A 225 -1.74 -13.01 11.06
C LYS A 225 -0.38 -12.90 10.40
N GLN A 226 0.10 -13.95 9.73
CA GLN A 226 1.36 -13.97 9.00
C GLN A 226 1.37 -12.88 7.94
N MET A 227 0.33 -12.75 7.14
CA MET A 227 0.21 -11.68 6.15
C MET A 227 0.28 -10.28 6.79
N SER A 228 -0.35 -10.11 7.96
CA SER A 228 -0.38 -8.82 8.68
C SER A 228 0.97 -8.37 9.24
N PHE A 229 1.89 -9.30 9.50
CA PHE A 229 3.24 -8.99 10.01
C PHE A 229 4.32 -9.06 8.94
N MET A 230 4.23 -10.05 8.04
CA MET A 230 5.24 -10.32 7.01
C MET A 230 5.31 -9.20 5.97
N MET A 231 4.17 -8.71 5.49
CA MET A 231 4.17 -7.66 4.45
C MET A 231 4.77 -6.34 4.95
N PRO A 232 4.41 -5.81 6.15
CA PRO A 232 5.09 -4.64 6.72
C PRO A 232 6.60 -4.81 6.88
N LEU A 233 7.07 -5.99 7.31
CA LEU A 233 8.49 -6.27 7.43
C LEU A 233 9.20 -6.27 6.08
N MET A 234 8.59 -6.89 5.06
CA MET A 234 9.12 -6.88 3.69
C MET A 234 9.23 -5.45 3.14
N ILE A 235 8.19 -4.63 3.33
CA ILE A 235 8.22 -3.22 2.91
C ILE A 235 9.28 -2.43 3.70
N GLY A 236 9.44 -2.69 5.00
CA GLY A 236 10.54 -2.13 5.79
C GLY A 236 11.92 -2.49 5.24
N PHE A 237 12.13 -3.76 4.86
CA PHE A 237 13.36 -4.21 4.22
C PHE A 237 13.60 -3.55 2.85
N PHE A 238 12.56 -3.36 2.05
CA PHE A 238 12.66 -2.62 0.81
C PHE A 238 12.96 -1.14 1.04
N ALA A 239 12.33 -0.50 2.03
CA ALA A 239 12.66 0.86 2.43
C ALA A 239 14.12 0.98 2.89
N TYR A 240 14.71 -0.06 3.49
CA TYR A 240 16.13 -0.08 3.83
C TYR A 240 17.03 -0.15 2.59
N SER A 241 16.61 -0.89 1.58
CA SER A 241 17.43 -1.22 0.40
C SER A 241 17.34 -0.19 -0.74
N PHE A 242 16.25 0.57 -0.80
CA PHE A 242 15.95 1.48 -1.90
C PHE A 242 16.12 2.97 -1.52
N PRO A 243 16.16 3.88 -2.52
CA PRO A 243 16.31 5.31 -2.27
C PRO A 243 15.23 5.90 -1.35
N LEU A 244 15.59 6.90 -0.55
CA LEU A 244 14.70 7.59 0.39
C LEU A 244 13.43 8.15 -0.25
N GLY A 245 13.50 8.63 -1.49
CA GLY A 245 12.30 9.11 -2.20
C GLY A 245 11.24 8.02 -2.42
N LEU A 246 11.64 6.76 -2.48
CA LEU A 246 10.72 5.63 -2.60
C LEU A 246 10.06 5.29 -1.26
N ALA A 247 10.81 5.38 -0.17
CA ALA A 247 10.24 5.30 1.19
C ALA A 247 9.28 6.46 1.48
N LEU A 248 9.59 7.67 1.00
CA LEU A 248 8.71 8.84 1.10
C LEU A 248 7.37 8.58 0.40
N TYR A 249 7.39 8.00 -0.80
CA TYR A 249 6.20 7.57 -1.51
C TYR A 249 5.37 6.57 -0.70
N TRP A 250 5.98 5.48 -0.21
CA TRP A 250 5.27 4.47 0.58
C TRP A 250 4.64 5.07 1.83
N ASN A 251 5.41 5.87 2.59
CA ASN A 251 4.92 6.51 3.81
C ASN A 251 3.75 7.44 3.51
N THR A 252 3.85 8.26 2.46
CA THR A 252 2.76 9.15 2.03
C THR A 252 1.53 8.35 1.66
N PHE A 253 1.68 7.34 0.79
CA PHE A 253 0.56 6.49 0.36
C PHE A 253 -0.14 5.82 1.55
N THR A 254 0.65 5.33 2.51
CA THR A 254 0.17 4.63 3.70
C THR A 254 -0.54 5.57 4.68
N ILE A 255 0.00 6.76 4.94
CA ILE A 255 -0.63 7.78 5.80
C ILE A 255 -2.00 8.19 5.24
N PHE A 256 -2.07 8.51 3.95
CA PHE A 256 -3.36 8.84 3.31
C PHE A 256 -4.32 7.65 3.32
N GLY A 257 -3.79 6.43 3.20
CA GLY A 257 -4.57 5.20 3.35
C GLY A 257 -5.20 5.03 4.72
N ILE A 258 -4.43 5.27 5.77
CA ILE A 258 -4.92 5.23 7.15
C ILE A 258 -6.02 6.26 7.37
N ILE A 259 -5.80 7.51 6.91
CA ILE A 259 -6.77 8.59 7.03
C ILE A 259 -8.08 8.21 6.33
N GLN A 260 -7.99 7.78 5.07
CA GLN A 260 -9.17 7.37 4.28
C GLN A 260 -9.89 6.18 4.94
N GLN A 261 -9.17 5.15 5.36
CA GLN A 261 -9.75 3.97 6.02
C GLN A 261 -10.53 4.37 7.28
N ASN A 262 -9.96 5.23 8.13
CA ASN A 262 -10.61 5.69 9.35
C ASN A 262 -11.90 6.47 9.07
N GLN A 263 -11.88 7.36 8.07
CA GLN A 263 -13.05 8.14 7.69
C GLN A 263 -14.16 7.25 7.14
N LEU A 264 -13.81 6.32 6.25
CA LEU A 264 -14.78 5.40 5.64
C LEU A 264 -15.36 4.40 6.64
N ASN A 265 -14.54 3.82 7.52
CA ASN A 265 -15.04 2.90 8.55
C ASN A 265 -16.09 3.57 9.44
N LYS A 266 -15.83 4.81 9.89
CA LYS A 266 -16.80 5.60 10.66
C LYS A 266 -18.08 5.86 9.86
N HIS A 267 -17.96 6.14 8.57
CA HIS A 267 -19.12 6.36 7.71
C HIS A 267 -19.96 5.08 7.54
N PHE A 268 -19.33 3.93 7.28
CA PHE A 268 -20.01 2.65 7.15
C PHE A 268 -20.63 2.18 8.46
N GLU A 269 -20.01 2.45 9.61
CA GLU A 269 -20.60 2.16 10.93
C GLU A 269 -21.89 2.96 11.14
N LYS A 270 -21.88 4.27 10.84
CA LYS A 270 -23.07 5.13 10.90
C LYS A 270 -24.18 4.65 9.96
N GLU A 271 -23.85 4.40 8.69
CA GLU A 271 -24.80 3.90 7.67
C GLU A 271 -25.52 2.62 8.14
N ASN A 272 -24.79 1.70 8.78
CA ASN A 272 -25.36 0.46 9.29
C ASN A 272 -26.10 0.59 10.63
N GLY A 273 -25.73 1.56 11.48
CA GLY A 273 -26.43 1.84 12.73
C GLY A 273 -27.78 2.51 12.50
N THR A 274 -27.87 3.37 11.48
CA THR A 274 -29.13 4.00 11.07
C THR A 274 -30.09 2.99 10.44
N ASN A 275 -29.60 2.06 9.62
CA ASN A 275 -30.44 0.99 9.02
C ASN A 275 -30.93 -0.08 10.02
N LYS A 276 -30.50 -0.02 11.29
CA LYS A 276 -30.95 -0.93 12.36
C LYS A 276 -31.99 -0.30 13.30
N LYS A 277 -32.31 0.98 13.13
CA LYS A 277 -33.42 1.66 13.82
C LYS A 277 -34.61 1.75 12.87
#